data_AF-A0A6A6PZR5-F1
#
_entry.id   AF-A0A6A6PZR5-F1
#
_cell.length_a   1.000
_cell.length_b   1.000
_cell.length_c   1.000
_cell.angle_alpha   90.00
_cell.angle_beta   90.00
_cell.angle_gamma   90.00
#
_symmetry.space_group_name_H-M   'P 1'
#
loop_
_entity.id
_entity.type
_entity.pdbx_description
1 polymer ?
#
loop_
_entity_poly.entity_id
_entity_poly.type
_entity_poly.pdbx_seq_one_letter_code
_entity_poly.pdbx_strand_id
1 'polypeptide(L)'
;MAGEGEQMVKLVSSDQVEIPVERKVAERSMLIKNMIEDLGAPGEEPIPIMNVSEPVLRKVLEWCTHHKNDPAPTQDDDADSRKKTTDIEDWDQKFMQVDQEMLFEIILAANYMDIKALLDVGCKTVANMIKGKSPEEIRKTFNIQNDFTPEEEDQIRRENEWAEDR
;
A
#
# COMPACT_ATOMS: atom_id res chain seq x y z
N MET A 1 -31.06 0.72 -21.51
CA MET A 1 -30.12 0.50 -20.40
C MET A 1 -29.23 -0.67 -20.80
N ALA A 2 -28.19 -0.43 -21.60
CA ALA A 2 -27.20 -1.48 -21.86
C ALA A 2 -26.52 -1.76 -20.53
N GLY A 3 -26.50 -3.02 -20.08
CA GLY A 3 -25.90 -3.39 -18.81
C GLY A 3 -24.45 -2.91 -18.75
N GLU A 4 -24.02 -2.44 -17.58
CA GLU A 4 -22.62 -2.22 -17.21
C GLU A 4 -21.89 -3.58 -17.18
N GLY A 5 -21.84 -4.26 -18.32
CA GLY A 5 -21.16 -5.54 -18.50
C GLY A 5 -19.66 -5.29 -18.51
N GLU A 6 -18.98 -5.85 -17.50
CA GLU A 6 -17.56 -6.23 -17.44
C GLU A 6 -16.66 -5.54 -18.47
N GLN A 7 -16.56 -4.23 -18.40
CA GLN A 7 -15.63 -3.51 -19.25
C GLN A 7 -14.22 -3.85 -18.76
N MET A 8 -13.38 -4.40 -19.65
CA MET A 8 -12.01 -4.79 -19.34
C MET A 8 -11.05 -3.70 -19.80
N VAL A 9 -9.98 -3.49 -19.04
CA VAL A 9 -8.81 -2.69 -19.43
C VAL A 9 -7.56 -3.56 -19.37
N LYS A 10 -6.54 -3.20 -20.13
CA LYS A 10 -5.24 -3.90 -20.11
C LYS A 10 -4.23 -3.01 -19.42
N LEU A 11 -3.60 -3.52 -18.36
CA LEU A 11 -2.46 -2.88 -17.73
C LEU A 11 -1.18 -3.55 -18.20
N VAL A 12 -0.10 -2.80 -18.41
CA VAL A 12 1.22 -3.34 -18.76
C VAL A 12 2.17 -3.05 -17.61
N SER A 13 2.72 -4.09 -16.99
CA SER A 13 3.73 -3.93 -15.95
C SER A 13 5.08 -3.48 -16.51
N SER A 14 6.02 -3.11 -15.63
CA SER A 14 7.36 -2.65 -16.00
C SER A 14 8.17 -3.69 -16.79
N ASP A 15 7.93 -4.97 -16.52
CA ASP A 15 8.46 -6.16 -17.21
C ASP A 15 7.67 -6.55 -18.48
N GLN A 16 6.86 -5.63 -19.02
CA GLN A 16 6.16 -5.77 -20.30
C GLN A 16 5.09 -6.87 -20.32
N VAL A 17 4.53 -7.24 -19.17
CA VAL A 17 3.45 -8.22 -19.10
C VAL A 17 2.10 -7.52 -19.16
N GLU A 18 1.27 -7.92 -20.13
CA GLU A 18 -0.11 -7.46 -20.23
C GLU A 18 -1.02 -8.23 -19.26
N ILE A 19 -1.77 -7.49 -18.44
CA ILE A 19 -2.71 -8.03 -17.46
C ILE A 19 -4.11 -7.47 -17.75
N PRO A 20 -5.05 -8.29 -18.26
CA PRO A 20 -6.44 -7.87 -18.40
C PRO A 20 -7.09 -7.79 -17.02
N VAL A 21 -7.83 -6.72 -16.77
CA VAL A 21 -8.49 -6.46 -15.49
C VAL A 21 -9.83 -5.76 -15.70
N GLU A 22 -10.80 -6.06 -14.84
CA GLU A 22 -12.07 -5.35 -14.83
C GLU A 22 -11.84 -3.85 -14.57
N ARG A 23 -12.49 -3.00 -15.35
CA ARG A 23 -12.44 -1.55 -15.21
C ARG A 23 -12.74 -1.10 -13.78
N LYS A 24 -13.74 -1.69 -13.13
CA LYS A 24 -14.11 -1.38 -11.74
C LYS A 24 -12.99 -1.66 -10.74
N VAL A 25 -12.20 -2.70 -11.00
CA VAL A 25 -11.02 -3.04 -10.19
C VAL A 25 -9.89 -2.04 -10.46
N ALA A 26 -9.65 -1.72 -11.74
CA ALA A 26 -8.63 -0.77 -12.15
C ALA A 26 -8.91 0.66 -11.65
N GLU A 27 -10.17 1.09 -11.61
CA GLU A 27 -10.61 2.41 -11.13
C GLU A 27 -10.46 2.61 -9.61
N ARG A 28 -10.05 1.60 -8.86
CA ARG A 28 -9.57 1.78 -7.47
C ARG A 28 -8.26 2.58 -7.42
N SER A 29 -7.50 2.56 -8.50
CA SER A 29 -6.37 3.47 -8.70
C SER A 29 -6.87 4.79 -9.27
N MET A 30 -6.62 5.88 -8.54
CA MET A 30 -6.96 7.22 -9.04
C MET A 30 -6.13 7.59 -10.27
N LEU A 31 -4.87 7.14 -10.34
CA LEU A 31 -4.04 7.27 -11.54
C LEU A 31 -4.73 6.66 -12.76
N ILE A 32 -5.09 5.37 -12.69
CA ILE A 32 -5.69 4.66 -13.82
C ILE A 32 -7.07 5.25 -14.16
N LYS A 33 -7.87 5.58 -13.15
CA LYS A 33 -9.17 6.21 -13.35
C LYS A 33 -9.06 7.50 -14.17
N ASN A 34 -8.17 8.41 -13.78
CA ASN A 34 -7.95 9.67 -14.49
C ASN A 34 -7.48 9.42 -15.94
N MET A 35 -6.56 8.45 -16.15
CA MET A 35 -6.10 8.09 -17.50
C MET A 35 -7.24 7.55 -18.38
N ILE A 36 -8.14 6.73 -17.84
CA ILE A 36 -9.29 6.20 -18.58
C ILE A 36 -10.27 7.32 -18.95
N GLU A 37 -10.52 8.26 -18.02
CA GLU A 37 -11.41 9.39 -18.23
C GLU A 37 -10.87 10.37 -19.30
N ASP A 38 -9.55 10.62 -19.31
CA ASP A 38 -8.90 11.52 -20.27
C ASP A 38 -8.82 10.94 -21.69
N LEU A 39 -8.64 9.61 -21.82
CA LEU A 39 -8.46 8.94 -23.13
C LEU A 39 -9.79 8.64 -23.86
N GLY A 40 -10.94 8.76 -23.19
CA GLY A 40 -12.27 8.74 -23.82
C GLY A 40 -12.74 7.40 -24.42
N ALA A 41 -11.86 6.41 -24.62
CA ALA A 41 -12.19 5.07 -25.10
C ALA A 41 -11.54 3.98 -24.22
N PRO A 42 -12.33 3.25 -23.43
CA PRO A 42 -11.83 2.15 -22.59
C PRO A 42 -11.45 0.93 -23.44
N GLY A 43 -10.18 0.50 -23.34
CA GLY A 43 -9.79 -0.89 -23.63
C GLY A 43 -9.12 -1.18 -24.98
N GLU A 44 -8.86 -0.18 -25.84
CA GLU A 44 -8.08 -0.43 -27.07
C GLU A 44 -6.57 -0.37 -26.83
N GLU A 45 -6.09 0.62 -26.08
CA GLU A 45 -4.66 0.78 -25.78
C GLU A 45 -4.31 0.30 -24.36
N PRO A 46 -3.25 -0.52 -24.20
CA PRO A 46 -2.77 -0.92 -22.88
C PRO A 46 -2.22 0.27 -22.07
N ILE A 47 -2.57 0.34 -20.78
CA ILE A 47 -2.11 1.40 -19.87
C ILE A 47 -0.77 0.96 -19.24
N PRO A 48 0.34 1.68 -19.49
CA PRO A 48 1.64 1.30 -18.96
C PRO A 48 1.82 1.71 -17.49
N ILE A 49 2.12 0.75 -16.63
CA ILE A 49 2.45 0.89 -15.21
C ILE A 49 3.97 0.69 -15.05
N MET A 50 4.73 1.67 -15.52
CA MET A 50 6.18 1.55 -15.76
C MET A 50 7.03 1.26 -14.53
N ASN A 51 6.53 1.56 -13.33
CA ASN A 51 7.28 1.45 -12.08
C ASN A 51 6.90 0.24 -11.22
N VAL A 52 6.05 -0.67 -11.73
CA VAL A 52 5.54 -1.81 -10.96
C VAL A 52 5.74 -3.09 -11.76
N SER A 53 6.47 -4.06 -11.19
CA SER A 53 6.68 -5.38 -11.78
C SER A 53 5.39 -6.19 -11.82
N GLU A 54 5.31 -7.22 -12.67
CA GLU A 54 4.13 -8.07 -12.76
C GLU A 54 3.71 -8.71 -11.42
N PRO A 55 4.63 -9.28 -10.60
CA PRO A 55 4.23 -9.91 -9.34
C PRO A 55 3.58 -8.93 -8.37
N VAL A 56 4.14 -7.73 -8.26
CA VAL A 56 3.63 -6.66 -7.40
C VAL A 56 2.30 -6.14 -7.94
N LEU A 57 2.20 -5.92 -9.26
CA LEU A 57 0.98 -5.44 -9.89
C LEU A 57 -0.16 -6.44 -9.70
N ARG A 58 0.07 -7.74 -9.87
CA ARG A 58 -0.94 -8.77 -9.57
C ARG A 58 -1.40 -8.72 -8.12
N LYS A 59 -0.47 -8.50 -7.18
CA LYS A 59 -0.79 -8.44 -5.75
C LYS A 59 -1.62 -7.20 -5.41
N VAL A 60 -1.29 -6.05 -6.00
CA VAL A 60 -2.11 -4.83 -5.90
C VAL A 60 -3.50 -5.06 -6.49
N LEU A 61 -3.60 -5.72 -7.65
CA LEU A 61 -4.87 -6.03 -8.29
C LEU A 61 -5.72 -7.03 -7.50
N GLU A 62 -5.12 -7.99 -6.80
CA GLU A 62 -5.81 -8.87 -5.86
C GLU A 62 -6.51 -8.06 -4.77
N TRP A 63 -5.81 -7.09 -4.18
CA TRP A 63 -6.38 -6.19 -3.18
C TRP A 63 -7.51 -5.33 -3.75
N CYS A 64 -7.28 -4.72 -4.92
CA CYS A 64 -8.30 -3.92 -5.60
C CYS A 64 -9.55 -4.73 -5.95
N THR A 65 -9.38 -6.02 -6.28
CA THR A 65 -10.50 -6.92 -6.60
C THR A 65 -11.37 -7.19 -5.39
N HIS A 66 -10.75 -7.39 -4.22
CA HIS A 66 -11.47 -7.56 -2.96
C HIS A 66 -12.27 -6.30 -2.60
N HIS A 67 -11.62 -5.13 -2.68
CA HIS A 67 -12.16 -3.85 -2.23
C HIS A 67 -12.93 -3.07 -3.31
N LYS A 68 -13.26 -3.70 -4.45
CA LYS A 68 -13.87 -3.00 -5.60
C LYS A 68 -15.27 -2.45 -5.33
N ASN A 69 -15.95 -2.96 -4.30
CA ASN A 69 -17.30 -2.55 -3.92
C ASN A 69 -17.34 -1.66 -2.67
N ASP A 70 -16.18 -1.38 -2.07
CA ASP A 70 -16.12 -0.60 -0.85
C ASP A 70 -16.38 0.87 -1.15
N PRO A 71 -16.99 1.60 -0.20
CA PRO A 71 -17.20 3.02 -0.35
C PRO A 71 -15.87 3.72 -0.64
N ALA A 72 -15.92 4.74 -1.50
CA ALA A 72 -14.76 5.60 -1.70
C ALA A 72 -14.41 6.27 -0.37
N PRO A 73 -13.11 6.35 -0.01
CA PRO A 73 -12.71 7.02 1.21
C PRO A 73 -13.20 8.47 1.19
N THR A 74 -13.91 8.86 2.25
CA THR A 74 -14.36 10.25 2.43
C THR A 74 -13.29 11.05 3.16
N GLN A 75 -13.36 12.38 3.11
CA GLN A 75 -12.45 13.24 3.89
C GLN A 75 -12.56 12.99 5.41
N ASP A 76 -13.71 12.51 5.90
CA ASP A 76 -13.93 12.20 7.33
C ASP A 76 -13.23 10.88 7.73
N ASP A 77 -13.22 9.91 6.82
CA ASP A 77 -12.48 8.64 6.94
C ASP A 77 -10.97 8.85 7.13
N ASP A 78 -10.44 9.90 6.51
CA ASP A 78 -9.05 10.30 6.61
C ASP A 78 -8.66 10.71 8.03
N ALA A 79 -9.58 11.37 8.74
CA ALA A 79 -9.39 11.80 10.12
C ALA A 79 -9.57 10.65 11.11
N ASP A 80 -10.50 9.71 10.86
CA ASP A 80 -10.72 8.55 11.72
C ASP A 80 -9.61 7.50 11.56
N SER A 81 -9.15 7.26 10.32
CA SER A 81 -8.01 6.39 10.03
C SER A 81 -6.72 6.85 10.70
N ARG A 82 -6.50 8.18 10.78
CA ARG A 82 -5.38 8.76 11.53
C ARG A 82 -5.50 8.58 13.05
N LYS A 83 -6.71 8.43 13.59
CA LYS A 83 -6.92 8.14 15.03
C LYS A 83 -6.70 6.67 15.36
N LYS A 84 -7.01 5.76 14.44
CA LYS A 84 -6.81 4.30 14.57
C LYS A 84 -5.55 3.86 13.83
N THR A 85 -4.39 4.28 14.35
CA THR A 85 -3.09 4.10 13.69
C THR A 85 -2.66 2.65 13.49
N THR A 86 -3.37 1.68 14.09
CA THR A 86 -3.01 0.25 14.05
C THR A 86 -4.14 -0.71 13.69
N ASP A 87 -5.37 -0.21 13.50
CA ASP A 87 -6.53 -1.06 13.22
C ASP A 87 -6.61 -1.38 11.73
N ILE A 88 -6.63 -2.67 11.41
CA ILE A 88 -6.60 -3.25 10.06
C ILE A 88 -7.60 -4.41 10.04
N GLU A 89 -8.41 -4.53 8.99
CA GLU A 89 -9.35 -5.63 8.85
C GLU A 89 -8.66 -7.00 8.71
N ASP A 90 -9.33 -8.08 9.14
CA ASP A 90 -8.74 -9.43 9.16
C ASP A 90 -8.28 -9.93 7.78
N TRP A 91 -8.99 -9.53 6.71
CA TRP A 91 -8.61 -9.89 5.35
C TRP A 91 -7.32 -9.17 4.94
N ASP A 92 -7.26 -7.86 5.19
CA ASP A 92 -6.09 -7.02 4.92
C ASP A 92 -4.86 -7.47 5.72
N GLN A 93 -5.05 -7.85 6.98
CA GLN A 93 -3.96 -8.42 7.79
C GLN A 93 -3.39 -9.68 7.15
N LYS A 94 -4.24 -10.56 6.60
CA LYS A 94 -3.79 -11.77 5.90
C LYS A 94 -3.16 -11.46 4.55
N PHE A 95 -3.72 -10.50 3.83
CA PHE A 95 -3.18 -10.03 2.55
C PHE A 95 -1.75 -9.49 2.72
N MET A 96 -1.51 -8.75 3.81
CA MET A 96 -0.20 -8.18 4.14
C MET A 96 0.79 -9.16 4.78
N GLN A 97 0.42 -10.44 4.96
CA GLN A 97 1.36 -11.50 5.39
C GLN A 97 2.22 -11.98 4.21
N VAL A 98 3.02 -11.06 3.69
CA VAL A 98 4.04 -11.29 2.68
C VAL A 98 5.43 -11.04 3.29
N ASP A 99 6.49 -11.37 2.56
CA ASP A 99 7.84 -10.98 2.97
C ASP A 99 8.02 -9.45 2.92
N GLN A 100 9.06 -8.95 3.60
CA GLN A 100 9.26 -7.50 3.74
C GLN A 100 9.50 -6.81 2.40
N GLU A 101 10.20 -7.47 1.46
CA GLU A 101 10.50 -6.90 0.15
C GLU A 101 9.19 -6.66 -0.61
N MET A 102 8.34 -7.69 -0.71
CA MET A 102 7.01 -7.56 -1.31
C MET A 102 6.13 -6.54 -0.58
N LEU A 103 6.16 -6.46 0.76
CA LEU A 103 5.39 -5.46 1.51
C LEU A 103 5.80 -4.03 1.12
N PHE A 104 7.11 -3.74 1.05
CA PHE A 104 7.59 -2.42 0.65
C PHE A 104 7.26 -2.13 -0.82
N GLU A 105 7.37 -3.10 -1.70
CA GLU A 105 6.98 -2.94 -3.11
C GLU A 105 5.48 -2.64 -3.26
N ILE A 106 4.61 -3.32 -2.50
CA ILE A 106 3.16 -3.03 -2.47
C ILE A 106 2.91 -1.59 -2.00
N ILE A 107 3.60 -1.13 -0.95
CA ILE A 107 3.47 0.24 -0.43
C ILE A 107 3.89 1.27 -1.49
N LEU A 108 5.02 1.05 -2.16
CA LEU A 108 5.51 1.93 -3.22
C LEU A 108 4.58 1.94 -4.43
N ALA A 109 4.08 0.77 -4.84
CA ALA A 109 3.12 0.64 -5.93
C ALA A 109 1.79 1.32 -5.60
N ALA A 110 1.26 1.15 -4.38
CA ALA A 110 0.04 1.80 -3.92
C ALA A 110 0.16 3.33 -3.94
N ASN A 111 1.30 3.87 -3.52
CA ASN A 111 1.58 5.30 -3.63
C ASN A 111 1.67 5.77 -5.09
N TYR A 112 2.39 5.02 -5.94
CA TYR A 112 2.53 5.35 -7.36
C TYR A 112 1.19 5.32 -8.12
N MET A 113 0.36 4.32 -7.85
CA MET A 113 -0.95 4.13 -8.47
C MET A 113 -2.05 4.98 -7.80
N ASP A 114 -1.71 5.75 -6.77
CA ASP A 114 -2.63 6.58 -5.99
C ASP A 114 -3.84 5.77 -5.46
N ILE A 115 -3.52 4.72 -4.70
CA ILE A 115 -4.49 3.86 -3.99
C ILE A 115 -4.31 4.09 -2.48
N LYS A 116 -4.86 5.21 -2.00
CA LYS A 116 -4.67 5.66 -0.61
C LYS A 116 -5.00 4.61 0.44
N ALA A 117 -6.11 3.88 0.29
CA ALA A 117 -6.53 2.87 1.26
C ALA A 117 -5.51 1.72 1.40
N LEU A 118 -4.94 1.25 0.28
CA LEU A 118 -3.90 0.22 0.29
C LEU A 118 -2.60 0.75 0.92
N LEU A 119 -2.24 2.00 0.61
CA LEU A 119 -1.10 2.67 1.23
C LEU A 119 -1.28 2.77 2.76
N ASP A 120 -2.47 3.15 3.22
CA ASP A 120 -2.79 3.26 4.65
C ASP A 120 -2.68 1.90 5.36
N VAL A 121 -3.20 0.81 4.75
CA VAL A 121 -3.05 -0.56 5.27
C VAL A 121 -1.58 -0.98 5.38
N GLY A 122 -0.78 -0.69 4.35
CA GLY A 122 0.66 -0.98 4.36
C GLY A 122 1.40 -0.22 5.46
N CYS A 123 1.15 1.08 5.60
CA CYS A 123 1.70 1.92 6.65
C CYS A 123 1.32 1.42 8.06
N LYS A 124 0.05 1.08 8.28
CA LYS A 124 -0.44 0.50 9.54
C LYS A 124 0.23 -0.85 9.84
N THR A 125 0.46 -1.68 8.83
CA THR A 125 1.14 -2.96 8.98
C THR A 125 2.57 -2.76 9.47
N VAL A 126 3.32 -1.83 8.85
CA VAL A 126 4.68 -1.48 9.29
C VAL A 126 4.67 -0.89 10.71
N ALA A 127 3.69 -0.03 11.03
CA ALA A 127 3.53 0.52 12.37
C ALA A 127 3.29 -0.58 13.42
N ASN A 128 2.48 -1.59 13.11
CA ASN A 128 2.25 -2.76 13.96
C ASN A 128 3.51 -3.61 14.14
N MET A 129 4.40 -3.69 13.14
CA MET A 129 5.68 -4.38 13.26
C MET A 129 6.68 -3.66 14.18
N ILE A 130 6.52 -2.36 14.39
CA ILE A 130 7.37 -1.51 15.23
C ILE A 130 6.82 -1.41 16.66
N LYS A 131 5.50 -1.38 16.80
CA LYS A 131 4.81 -1.17 18.07
C LYS A 131 5.24 -2.21 19.12
N GLY A 132 5.72 -1.72 20.26
CA GLY A 132 6.10 -2.56 21.41
C GLY A 132 7.44 -3.28 21.26
N LYS A 133 8.20 -3.04 20.19
CA LYS A 133 9.56 -3.55 20.03
C LYS A 133 10.60 -2.56 20.54
N SER A 134 11.71 -3.07 21.06
CA SER A 134 12.86 -2.22 21.42
C SER A 134 13.55 -1.66 20.16
N PRO A 135 14.32 -0.57 20.28
CA PRO A 135 15.13 -0.05 19.17
C PRO A 135 16.05 -1.11 18.54
N GLU A 136 16.61 -2.02 19.35
CA GLU A 136 17.47 -3.11 18.88
C GLU A 136 16.69 -4.15 18.07
N GLU A 137 15.48 -4.51 18.53
CA GLU A 137 14.61 -5.44 17.83
C GLU A 137 14.09 -4.86 16.50
N ILE A 138 13.78 -3.56 16.47
CA ILE A 138 13.40 -2.84 15.25
C ILE A 138 14.57 -2.86 14.27
N ARG A 139 15.78 -2.48 14.71
CA ARG A 139 16.98 -2.51 13.87
C ARG A 139 17.24 -3.90 13.29
N LYS A 140 17.11 -4.94 14.11
CA LYS A 140 17.25 -6.33 13.64
C LYS A 140 16.15 -6.73 12.65
N THR A 141 14.90 -6.35 12.92
CA THR A 141 13.75 -6.67 12.07
C THR A 141 13.91 -6.07 10.67
N PHE A 142 14.36 -4.81 10.59
CA PHE A 142 14.50 -4.08 9.33
C PHE A 142 15.93 -4.07 8.78
N ASN A 143 16.83 -4.88 9.35
CA ASN A 143 18.24 -4.97 8.99
C ASN A 143 18.94 -3.59 8.90
N ILE A 144 18.68 -2.73 9.89
CA ILE A 144 19.24 -1.39 10.02
C ILE A 144 20.50 -1.45 10.88
N GLN A 145 21.61 -0.90 10.38
CA GLN A 145 22.86 -0.77 11.13
C GLN A 145 22.73 0.29 12.23
N ASN A 146 23.24 0.02 13.44
CA ASN A 146 23.40 1.06 14.46
C ASN A 146 24.55 1.99 14.05
N ASP A 147 24.23 3.24 13.78
CA ASP A 147 25.15 4.30 13.38
C ASP A 147 25.50 5.26 14.53
N PHE A 148 24.94 5.06 15.72
CA PHE A 148 25.31 5.81 16.92
C PHE A 148 26.56 5.25 17.60
N THR A 149 27.37 6.15 18.14
CA THR A 149 28.40 5.78 19.12
C THR A 149 27.76 5.37 20.45
N PRO A 150 28.46 4.61 21.30
CA PRO A 150 27.95 4.24 22.62
C PRO A 150 27.56 5.44 23.49
N GLU A 151 28.30 6.55 23.36
CA GLU A 151 28.07 7.78 24.11
C GLU A 151 26.80 8.51 23.64
N GLU A 152 26.55 8.55 22.33
CA GLU A 152 25.32 9.10 21.75
C GLU A 152 24.10 8.23 22.10
N GLU A 153 24.24 6.91 22.07
CA GLU A 153 23.15 6.01 22.44
C GLU A 153 22.77 6.16 23.92
N ASP A 154 23.76 6.23 24.82
CA ASP A 154 23.52 6.47 26.25
C ASP A 154 22.87 7.83 26.50
N GLN A 155 23.27 8.87 25.75
CA GLN A 155 22.65 10.19 25.86
C GLN A 155 21.19 10.15 25.37
N ILE A 156 20.92 9.57 24.21
CA ILE A 156 19.56 9.45 23.65
C ILE A 156 18.68 8.62 24.58
N ARG A 157 19.21 7.54 25.17
CA ARG A 157 18.46 6.71 26.13
C ARG A 157 18.07 7.54 27.35
N ARG A 158 19.01 8.27 27.96
CA ARG A 158 18.72 9.16 29.10
C ARG A 158 17.71 10.25 28.77
N GLU A 159 17.81 10.83 27.57
CA GLU A 159 16.88 11.86 27.11
C GLU A 159 15.46 11.32 26.84
N ASN A 160 15.32 10.01 26.59
CA ASN A 160 14.04 9.36 26.29
C ASN A 160 13.50 8.46 27.41
N GLU A 161 14.18 8.36 28.56
CA GLU A 161 13.72 7.57 29.74
C GLU A 161 12.29 7.94 30.17
N TRP A 162 11.87 9.20 29.98
CA TRP A 162 10.51 9.67 30.31
C TRP A 162 9.40 8.99 29.48
N ALA A 163 9.73 8.37 28.36
CA ALA A 163 8.79 7.69 27.48
C ALA A 163 8.67 6.19 27.76
N GLU A 164 9.61 5.59 28.51
CA GLU A 164 9.64 4.15 28.81
C GLU A 164 8.80 3.78 30.05
N ASP A 165 8.48 4.75 30.93
CA ASP A 165 7.75 4.53 32.20
C ASP A 165 6.20 4.60 32.07
N ARG A 166 5.63 4.53 30.86
CA ARG A 166 4.17 4.67 30.62
C ARG A 166 3.53 3.56 29.80
#